data_AF-B0S482-F1
#
_entry.id   AF-B0S482-F1
#
_cell.length_a   1.000
_cell.length_b   1.000
_cell.length_c   1.000
_cell.angle_alpha   90.00
_cell.angle_beta   90.00
_cell.angle_gamma   90.00
#
_symmetry.space_group_name_H-M   'P 1'
#
loop_
_entity.id
_entity.type
_entity.pdbx_description
1 polymer ?
#
loop_
_entity_poly.entity_id
_entity_poly.type
_entity_poly.pdbx_seq_one_letter_code
_entity_poly.pdbx_strand_id
1 'polypeptide(L)'
;MKQIDMSQFDNIQQEQVKQGLEEGLDVSWYAKPEFEWRQMKEIRLGLEEGLDISVYAKPEFDDDQMCQIRLGLEQGLDVGVYAKPEFDSNKMFALRNGISKGLDVSICANSRFNAWQASTIIFKGLEKGIDIGEYADPKFDEFQLKQIILGFRKRARVDVSVYAKPEFNAGQMEQIRLGLRKKIDITPYYSTKYDGFQMKQLRKGIEQGLDISKYANPKFDSWQMTQIKLGLEQGLDVGVYAKPEFNDGEMEQIRIGLEKGVDVSSYANKDFNQRQLYEIKEGLVSNVDVNVYANTKYDNNQMFWIRSGLEDGLDVSVYADTKFSSGQMCQIKKGLEKGVDVSVYAKPEFDFEQMDAIRLGLEEGLDVSVYAKPELTFSQMYYKKRELTKDLYKERG
;
A
#
# COMPACT_ATOMS: atom_id res chain seq x y z
N MET A 1 -14.59 -52.79 38.81
CA MET A 1 -14.31 -51.45 38.27
C MET A 1 -13.65 -50.64 39.37
N LYS A 2 -12.51 -49.98 39.11
CA LYS A 2 -12.02 -48.95 40.04
C LYS A 2 -13.12 -47.89 40.13
N GLN A 3 -13.50 -47.52 41.35
CA GLN A 3 -14.47 -46.47 41.58
C GLN A 3 -13.91 -45.16 41.00
N ILE A 4 -14.62 -44.53 40.06
CA ILE A 4 -14.22 -43.24 39.49
C ILE A 4 -14.44 -42.18 40.56
N ASP A 5 -13.37 -41.52 40.97
CA ASP A 5 -13.44 -40.44 41.96
C ASP A 5 -13.95 -39.15 41.29
N MET A 6 -15.27 -38.94 41.37
CA MET A 6 -15.93 -37.81 40.72
C MET A 6 -15.46 -36.44 41.25
N SER A 7 -14.80 -36.40 42.42
CA SER A 7 -14.31 -35.16 43.03
C SER A 7 -13.15 -34.51 42.27
N GLN A 8 -12.50 -35.26 41.38
CA GLN A 8 -11.37 -34.78 40.57
C GLN A 8 -11.82 -34.07 39.29
N PHE A 9 -13.13 -34.02 39.02
CA PHE A 9 -13.72 -33.50 37.79
C PHE A 9 -14.57 -32.27 38.06
N ASP A 10 -14.53 -31.30 37.16
CA ASP A 10 -15.48 -30.19 37.15
C ASP A 10 -16.91 -30.68 36.79
N ASN A 11 -17.90 -29.81 36.98
CA ASN A 11 -19.30 -30.17 36.75
C ASN A 11 -19.58 -30.67 35.32
N ILE A 12 -18.86 -30.17 34.30
CA ILE A 12 -19.07 -30.52 32.89
C ILE A 12 -18.38 -31.85 32.56
N GLN A 13 -17.18 -32.07 33.08
CA GLN A 13 -16.48 -33.36 33.00
C GLN A 13 -17.31 -34.47 33.68
N GLN A 14 -17.86 -34.21 34.87
CA GLN A 14 -18.75 -35.15 35.57
C GLN A 14 -19.98 -35.50 34.72
N GLU A 15 -20.54 -34.51 34.02
CA GLU A 15 -21.67 -34.71 33.12
C GLU A 15 -21.31 -35.62 31.93
N GLN A 16 -20.13 -35.45 31.31
CA GLN A 16 -19.66 -36.36 30.26
C GLN A 16 -19.48 -37.79 30.76
N VAL A 17 -18.98 -37.99 31.99
CA VAL A 17 -18.85 -39.33 32.58
C VAL A 17 -20.21 -39.94 32.87
N LYS A 18 -21.18 -39.18 33.40
CA LYS A 18 -22.54 -39.65 33.65
C LYS A 18 -23.25 -40.07 32.37
N GLN A 19 -23.20 -39.24 31.33
CA GLN A 19 -23.82 -39.55 30.03
C GLN A 19 -23.28 -40.86 29.44
N GLY A 20 -21.95 -41.05 29.43
CA GLY A 20 -21.39 -42.30 28.93
C GLY A 20 -21.74 -43.53 29.78
N LEU A 21 -21.89 -43.39 31.10
CA LEU A 21 -22.38 -44.49 31.96
C LEU A 21 -23.86 -44.84 31.68
N GLU A 22 -24.71 -43.83 31.42
CA GLU A 22 -26.11 -44.02 31.04
C GLU A 22 -26.26 -44.73 29.70
N GLU A 23 -25.37 -44.41 28.74
CA GLU A 23 -25.29 -45.04 27.43
C GLU A 23 -24.56 -46.41 27.45
N GLY A 24 -24.03 -46.83 28.60
CA GLY A 24 -23.35 -48.12 28.76
C GLY A 24 -21.94 -48.19 28.14
N LEU A 25 -21.30 -47.03 27.91
CA LEU A 25 -19.98 -46.91 27.31
C LEU A 25 -18.86 -47.21 28.32
N ASP A 26 -17.69 -47.62 27.81
CA ASP A 26 -16.48 -47.78 28.64
C ASP A 26 -15.84 -46.41 28.92
N VAL A 27 -16.34 -45.74 29.96
CA VAL A 27 -15.86 -44.41 30.37
C VAL A 27 -14.41 -44.40 30.86
N SER A 28 -13.75 -45.56 31.08
CA SER A 28 -12.36 -45.62 31.56
C SER A 28 -11.35 -45.02 30.58
N TRP A 29 -11.74 -44.88 29.30
CA TRP A 29 -10.94 -44.23 28.28
C TRP A 29 -10.77 -42.73 28.52
N TYR A 30 -11.82 -42.04 28.97
CA TYR A 30 -11.86 -40.58 29.06
C TYR A 30 -12.16 -40.01 30.44
N ALA A 31 -12.62 -40.80 31.41
CA ALA A 31 -12.80 -40.39 32.80
C ALA A 31 -11.44 -40.26 33.51
N LYS A 32 -10.61 -39.34 33.02
CA LYS A 32 -9.27 -39.03 33.53
C LYS A 32 -9.13 -37.50 33.66
N PRO A 33 -8.60 -36.97 34.78
CA PRO A 33 -8.51 -35.52 35.00
C PRO A 33 -7.66 -34.76 33.98
N GLU A 34 -6.76 -35.46 33.28
CA GLU A 34 -5.91 -34.93 32.20
C GLU A 34 -6.67 -34.55 30.91
N PHE A 35 -7.94 -34.95 30.77
CA PHE A 35 -8.78 -34.54 29.65
C PHE A 35 -9.69 -33.38 30.04
N GLU A 36 -9.68 -32.32 29.25
CA GLU A 36 -10.71 -31.29 29.30
C GLU A 36 -12.08 -31.87 28.89
N TRP A 37 -13.16 -31.27 29.38
CA TRP A 37 -14.52 -31.78 29.12
C TRP A 37 -14.84 -31.90 27.62
N ARG A 38 -14.21 -31.08 26.76
CA ARG A 38 -14.39 -31.16 25.31
C ARG A 38 -13.67 -32.37 24.71
N GLN A 39 -12.47 -32.69 25.17
CA GLN A 39 -11.78 -33.93 24.79
C GLN A 39 -12.59 -35.15 25.24
N MET A 40 -13.13 -35.12 26.48
CA MET A 40 -14.02 -36.17 26.98
C MET A 40 -15.25 -36.36 26.09
N LYS A 41 -15.86 -35.26 25.65
CA LYS A 41 -16.99 -35.28 24.72
C LYS A 41 -16.63 -35.95 23.40
N GLU A 42 -15.51 -35.59 22.78
CA GLU A 42 -15.11 -36.19 21.50
C GLU A 42 -14.78 -37.69 21.64
N ILE A 43 -14.21 -38.13 22.76
CA ILE A 43 -13.98 -39.57 23.02
C ILE A 43 -15.31 -40.29 23.24
N ARG A 44 -16.24 -39.71 24.02
CA ARG A 44 -17.58 -40.26 24.25
C ARG A 44 -18.35 -40.45 22.94
N LEU A 45 -18.41 -39.41 22.10
CA LEU A 45 -19.05 -39.47 20.79
C LEU A 45 -18.44 -40.55 19.89
N GLY A 46 -17.11 -40.74 19.93
CA GLY A 46 -16.48 -41.83 19.16
C GLY A 46 -16.84 -43.23 19.66
N LEU A 47 -17.04 -43.40 20.98
CA LEU A 47 -17.53 -44.65 21.56
C LEU A 47 -19.00 -44.93 21.19
N GLU A 48 -19.86 -43.90 21.17
CA GLU A 48 -21.26 -44.01 20.72
C GLU A 48 -21.35 -44.53 19.27
N GLU A 49 -20.48 -44.02 18.40
CA GLU A 49 -20.40 -44.41 16.99
C GLU A 49 -19.58 -45.70 16.75
N GLY A 50 -19.05 -46.32 17.82
CA GLY A 50 -18.29 -47.58 17.73
C GLY A 50 -16.94 -47.46 17.01
N LEU A 51 -16.32 -46.28 17.02
CA LEU A 51 -15.05 -45.99 16.35
C LEU A 51 -13.84 -46.48 17.15
N ASP A 52 -12.69 -46.65 16.48
CA ASP A 52 -11.42 -46.91 17.15
C ASP A 52 -10.85 -45.64 17.79
N ILE A 53 -11.33 -45.34 19.00
CA ILE A 53 -10.91 -44.18 19.77
C ILE A 53 -9.47 -44.26 20.28
N SER A 54 -8.80 -45.42 20.21
CA SER A 54 -7.41 -45.57 20.67
C SER A 54 -6.43 -44.71 19.87
N VAL A 55 -6.82 -44.33 18.65
CA VAL A 55 -6.06 -43.44 17.77
C VAL A 55 -5.90 -42.04 18.39
N TYR A 56 -6.95 -41.50 19.00
CA TYR A 56 -7.02 -40.09 19.41
C TYR A 56 -7.38 -39.83 20.87
N ALA A 57 -7.79 -40.84 21.66
CA ALA A 57 -8.05 -40.71 23.09
C ALA A 57 -6.75 -40.56 23.90
N LYS A 58 -6.01 -39.48 23.63
CA LYS A 58 -4.70 -39.15 24.19
C LYS A 58 -4.67 -37.65 24.53
N PRO A 59 -4.15 -37.26 25.71
CA PRO A 59 -4.19 -35.85 26.14
C PRO A 59 -3.38 -34.89 25.25
N GLU A 60 -2.46 -35.43 24.44
CA GLU A 60 -1.65 -34.68 23.47
C GLU A 60 -2.45 -34.07 22.30
N PHE A 61 -3.69 -34.53 22.07
CA PHE A 61 -4.61 -33.94 21.09
C PHE A 61 -5.59 -33.00 21.77
N ASP A 62 -5.72 -31.77 21.30
CA ASP A 62 -6.82 -30.89 21.69
C ASP A 62 -8.19 -31.37 21.13
N ASP A 63 -9.28 -30.79 21.61
CA ASP A 63 -10.64 -31.19 21.21
C ASP A 63 -10.91 -30.99 19.71
N ASP A 64 -10.33 -29.96 19.08
CA ASP A 64 -10.49 -29.71 17.65
C ASP A 64 -9.74 -30.77 16.82
N GLN A 65 -8.53 -31.16 17.23
CA GLN A 65 -7.76 -32.26 16.63
C GLN A 65 -8.52 -33.59 16.79
N MET A 66 -9.02 -33.90 17.99
CA MET A 66 -9.84 -35.09 18.24
C MET A 66 -11.08 -35.11 17.35
N CYS A 67 -11.77 -33.98 17.20
CA CYS A 67 -12.90 -33.83 16.29
C CYS A 67 -12.53 -34.12 14.83
N GLN A 68 -11.39 -33.64 14.33
CA GLN A 68 -10.95 -33.98 12.97
C GLN A 68 -10.63 -35.47 12.78
N ILE A 69 -10.05 -36.13 13.80
CA ILE A 69 -9.75 -37.57 13.75
C ILE A 69 -11.04 -38.38 13.79
N ARG A 70 -11.95 -38.09 14.75
CA ARG A 70 -13.26 -38.74 14.87
C ARG A 70 -14.05 -38.66 13.57
N LEU A 71 -14.22 -37.46 13.02
CA LEU A 71 -14.96 -37.25 11.77
C LEU A 71 -14.31 -37.97 10.56
N GLY A 72 -13.00 -38.25 10.60
CA GLY A 72 -12.34 -39.06 9.58
C GLY A 72 -12.62 -40.55 9.74
N LEU A 73 -12.63 -41.06 10.97
CA LEU A 73 -13.00 -42.43 11.29
C LEU A 73 -14.47 -42.70 10.90
N GLU A 74 -15.38 -41.77 11.16
CA GLU A 74 -16.80 -41.85 10.73
C GLU A 74 -16.94 -41.96 9.20
N GLN A 75 -16.03 -41.33 8.46
CA GLN A 75 -15.98 -41.39 7.00
C GLN A 75 -15.19 -42.60 6.47
N GLY A 76 -14.64 -43.45 7.34
CA GLY A 76 -13.82 -44.61 6.98
C GLY A 76 -12.48 -44.23 6.33
N LEU A 77 -11.93 -43.04 6.63
CA LEU A 77 -10.67 -42.56 6.07
C LEU A 77 -9.47 -43.12 6.84
N ASP A 78 -8.31 -43.21 6.17
CA ASP A 78 -7.04 -43.51 6.84
C ASP A 78 -6.56 -42.29 7.64
N VAL A 79 -6.98 -42.24 8.90
CA VAL A 79 -6.62 -41.15 9.82
C VAL A 79 -5.14 -41.18 10.23
N GLY A 80 -4.43 -42.30 10.05
CA GLY A 80 -3.00 -42.42 10.38
C GLY A 80 -2.12 -41.44 9.59
N VAL A 81 -2.61 -40.97 8.44
CA VAL A 81 -1.95 -39.95 7.62
C VAL A 81 -1.85 -38.60 8.34
N TYR A 82 -2.84 -38.23 9.17
CA TYR A 82 -2.95 -36.89 9.75
C TYR A 82 -3.19 -36.83 11.27
N ALA A 83 -3.49 -37.95 11.94
CA ALA A 83 -3.66 -38.05 13.39
C ALA A 83 -2.30 -37.94 14.11
N LYS A 84 -1.71 -36.74 14.06
CA LYS A 84 -0.39 -36.43 14.61
C LYS A 84 -0.50 -35.21 15.54
N PRO A 85 -0.10 -35.32 16.82
CA PRO A 85 -0.30 -34.23 17.80
C PRO A 85 0.37 -32.91 17.37
N GLU A 86 1.46 -32.98 16.60
CA GLU A 86 2.14 -31.80 16.07
C GLU A 86 1.39 -31.06 14.94
N PHE A 87 0.28 -31.61 14.43
CA PHE A 87 -0.53 -30.96 13.40
C PHE A 87 -1.71 -30.23 14.01
N ASP A 88 -1.80 -28.92 13.83
CA ASP A 88 -3.00 -28.19 14.24
C ASP A 88 -4.28 -28.71 13.52
N SER A 89 -5.43 -28.42 14.11
CA SER A 89 -6.73 -28.86 13.61
C SER A 89 -7.04 -28.36 12.18
N ASN A 90 -6.49 -27.21 11.77
CA ASN A 90 -6.66 -26.71 10.39
C ASN A 90 -5.88 -27.56 9.37
N LYS A 91 -4.67 -27.99 9.73
CA LYS A 91 -3.88 -28.91 8.89
C LYS A 91 -4.58 -30.26 8.80
N MET A 92 -5.06 -30.79 9.93
CA MET A 92 -5.84 -32.03 9.94
C MET A 92 -7.11 -31.92 9.09
N PHE A 93 -7.84 -30.82 9.19
CA PHE A 93 -9.02 -30.54 8.37
C PHE A 93 -8.70 -30.59 6.87
N ALA A 94 -7.62 -29.92 6.46
CA ALA A 94 -7.19 -29.90 5.06
C ALA A 94 -6.82 -31.29 4.55
N LEU A 95 -6.01 -32.03 5.32
CA LEU A 95 -5.60 -33.40 4.99
C LEU A 95 -6.81 -34.33 4.89
N ARG A 96 -7.70 -34.32 5.89
CA ARG A 96 -8.95 -35.09 5.89
C ARG A 96 -9.81 -34.80 4.67
N ASN A 97 -10.01 -33.52 4.33
CA ASN A 97 -10.81 -33.15 3.15
C ASN A 97 -10.18 -33.62 1.84
N GLY A 98 -8.84 -33.57 1.74
CA GLY A 98 -8.13 -34.11 0.59
C GLY A 98 -8.31 -35.63 0.45
N ILE A 99 -8.14 -36.37 1.56
CA ILE A 99 -8.32 -37.83 1.60
C ILE A 99 -9.78 -38.21 1.27
N SER A 100 -10.77 -37.49 1.79
CA SER A 100 -12.19 -37.76 1.50
C SER A 100 -12.56 -37.54 0.04
N LYS A 101 -11.76 -36.76 -0.70
CA LYS A 101 -11.86 -36.58 -2.16
C LYS A 101 -11.01 -37.58 -2.96
N GLY A 102 -10.35 -38.52 -2.30
CA GLY A 102 -9.47 -39.52 -2.93
C GLY A 102 -8.14 -38.95 -3.42
N LEU A 103 -7.68 -37.82 -2.87
CA LEU A 103 -6.41 -37.19 -3.25
C LEU A 103 -5.25 -37.82 -2.45
N ASP A 104 -4.10 -37.98 -3.10
CA ASP A 104 -2.85 -38.30 -2.41
C ASP A 104 -2.31 -37.06 -1.68
N VAL A 105 -2.52 -37.01 -0.37
CA VAL A 105 -2.06 -35.91 0.49
C VAL A 105 -0.73 -36.20 1.18
N SER A 106 -0.03 -37.28 0.84
CA SER A 106 1.21 -37.71 1.50
C SER A 106 2.29 -36.62 1.53
N ILE A 107 2.39 -35.82 0.47
CA ILE A 107 3.27 -34.65 0.39
C ILE A 107 2.95 -33.64 1.51
N CYS A 108 1.67 -33.34 1.74
CA CYS A 108 1.20 -32.39 2.75
C CYS A 108 1.23 -32.95 4.18
N ALA A 109 1.22 -34.27 4.32
CA ALA A 109 1.32 -34.99 5.60
C ALA A 109 2.75 -34.99 6.20
N ASN A 110 3.69 -34.30 5.55
CA ASN A 110 5.00 -33.97 6.10
C ASN A 110 4.89 -32.81 7.12
N SER A 111 5.56 -32.94 8.27
CA SER A 111 5.52 -31.94 9.34
C SER A 111 6.12 -30.58 8.96
N ARG A 112 6.91 -30.52 7.89
CA ARG A 112 7.49 -29.26 7.41
C ARG A 112 6.48 -28.31 6.76
N PHE A 113 5.33 -28.80 6.31
CA PHE A 113 4.27 -27.93 5.79
C PHE A 113 3.35 -27.46 6.91
N ASN A 114 3.04 -26.17 6.95
CA ASN A 114 2.00 -25.66 7.83
C ASN A 114 0.59 -25.94 7.27
N ALA A 115 -0.45 -25.72 8.10
CA ALA A 115 -1.84 -25.92 7.72
C ALA A 115 -2.26 -25.22 6.44
N TRP A 116 -1.75 -24.00 6.26
CA TRP A 116 -2.08 -23.17 5.11
C TRP A 116 -1.43 -23.73 3.83
N GLN A 117 -0.16 -24.15 3.88
CA GLN A 117 0.55 -24.75 2.76
C GLN A 117 -0.17 -26.03 2.32
N ALA A 118 -0.52 -26.89 3.28
CA ALA A 118 -1.33 -28.10 3.03
C ALA A 118 -2.67 -27.74 2.36
N SER A 119 -3.40 -26.76 2.91
CA SER A 119 -4.67 -26.30 2.34
C SER A 119 -4.52 -25.82 0.90
N THR A 120 -3.51 -25.01 0.59
CA THR A 120 -3.34 -24.50 -0.77
C THR A 120 -2.94 -25.58 -1.76
N ILE A 121 -2.03 -26.49 -1.37
CA ILE A 121 -1.65 -27.63 -2.23
C ILE A 121 -2.88 -28.48 -2.52
N ILE A 122 -3.70 -28.80 -1.51
CA ILE A 122 -4.88 -29.66 -1.64
C ILE A 122 -5.99 -28.95 -2.44
N PHE A 123 -6.50 -27.83 -1.95
CA PHE A 123 -7.71 -27.18 -2.50
C PHE A 123 -7.47 -26.45 -3.83
N LYS A 124 -6.29 -25.84 -4.01
CA LYS A 124 -5.97 -25.06 -5.22
C LYS A 124 -5.13 -25.84 -6.23
N GLY A 125 -4.41 -26.87 -5.78
CA GLY A 125 -3.59 -27.75 -6.62
C GLY A 125 -4.27 -29.07 -6.93
N LEU A 126 -4.17 -30.04 -6.01
CA LEU A 126 -4.57 -31.44 -6.21
C LEU A 126 -6.03 -31.59 -6.64
N GLU A 127 -6.97 -30.85 -6.02
CA GLU A 127 -8.39 -30.85 -6.41
C GLU A 127 -8.64 -30.38 -7.85
N LYS A 128 -7.70 -29.63 -8.42
CA LYS A 128 -7.76 -29.16 -9.82
C LYS A 128 -6.98 -30.08 -10.76
N GLY A 129 -6.52 -31.24 -10.28
CA GLY A 129 -5.68 -32.17 -11.01
C GLY A 129 -4.27 -31.63 -11.29
N ILE A 130 -3.78 -30.75 -10.41
CA ILE A 130 -2.43 -30.18 -10.51
C ILE A 130 -1.57 -30.86 -9.46
N ASP A 131 -0.60 -31.64 -9.91
CA ASP A 131 0.47 -32.16 -9.06
C ASP A 131 1.61 -31.13 -8.99
N ILE A 132 1.90 -30.64 -7.78
CA ILE A 132 3.01 -29.72 -7.50
C ILE A 132 4.06 -30.34 -6.58
N GLY A 133 4.08 -31.67 -6.42
CA GLY A 133 4.97 -32.36 -5.49
C GLY A 133 6.45 -32.01 -5.67
N GLU A 134 6.91 -31.86 -6.91
CA GLU A 134 8.29 -31.43 -7.24
C GLU A 134 8.63 -30.01 -6.72
N TYR A 135 7.62 -29.16 -6.54
CA TYR A 135 7.76 -27.76 -6.15
C TYR A 135 7.20 -27.49 -4.75
N ALA A 136 6.83 -28.54 -4.02
CA ALA A 136 6.43 -28.47 -2.62
C ALA A 136 7.71 -28.32 -1.77
N ASP A 137 8.31 -27.13 -1.78
CA ASP A 137 9.37 -26.74 -0.85
C ASP A 137 8.73 -25.98 0.33
N PRO A 138 8.91 -26.43 1.58
CA PRO A 138 8.46 -25.72 2.77
C PRO A 138 8.95 -24.26 2.87
N LYS A 139 10.04 -23.90 2.17
CA LYS A 139 10.54 -22.52 2.10
C LYS A 139 9.62 -21.56 1.34
N PHE A 140 8.68 -22.07 0.53
CA PHE A 140 7.73 -21.22 -0.16
C PHE A 140 6.65 -20.70 0.77
N ASP A 141 6.43 -19.39 0.73
CA ASP A 141 5.28 -18.73 1.32
C ASP A 141 3.99 -18.99 0.52
N GLU A 142 2.90 -18.44 1.05
CA GLU A 142 1.58 -18.59 0.43
C GLU A 142 1.51 -18.11 -1.01
N PHE A 143 2.05 -16.93 -1.21
CA PHE A 143 1.91 -16.22 -2.45
C PHE A 143 2.82 -16.83 -3.51
N GLN A 144 3.99 -17.37 -3.12
CA GLN A 144 4.88 -18.14 -3.98
C GLN A 144 4.20 -19.44 -4.45
N LEU A 145 3.64 -20.25 -3.55
CA LEU A 145 2.90 -21.46 -3.91
C LEU A 145 1.70 -21.15 -4.83
N LYS A 146 1.00 -20.05 -4.58
CA LYS A 146 -0.07 -19.58 -5.47
C LYS A 146 0.46 -19.28 -6.87
N GLN A 147 1.63 -18.66 -7.04
CA GLN A 147 2.22 -18.44 -8.36
C GLN A 147 2.62 -19.74 -9.05
N ILE A 148 3.16 -20.70 -8.31
CA ILE A 148 3.51 -22.04 -8.82
C ILE A 148 2.25 -22.73 -9.38
N ILE A 149 1.18 -22.83 -8.58
CA ILE A 149 -0.11 -23.40 -8.99
C ILE A 149 -0.70 -22.68 -10.20
N LEU A 150 -0.58 -21.34 -10.27
CA LEU A 150 -1.06 -20.56 -11.41
C LEU A 150 -0.34 -20.93 -12.72
N GLY A 151 0.92 -21.37 -12.67
CA GLY A 151 1.68 -21.80 -13.84
C GLY A 151 1.25 -23.15 -14.42
N PHE A 152 0.73 -24.05 -13.59
CA PHE A 152 0.23 -25.36 -14.03
C PHE A 152 -1.17 -25.33 -14.66
N ARG A 153 -1.90 -24.21 -14.56
CA ARG A 153 -3.22 -24.11 -15.18
C ARG A 153 -3.10 -24.37 -16.68
N LYS A 154 -3.93 -25.26 -17.25
CA LYS A 154 -3.87 -25.69 -18.68
C LYS A 154 -3.74 -24.56 -19.72
N ARG A 155 -4.22 -23.35 -19.41
CA ARG A 155 -4.13 -22.16 -20.27
C ARG A 155 -2.82 -21.35 -20.13
N ALA A 156 -2.03 -21.59 -19.09
CA ALA A 156 -0.83 -20.82 -18.79
C ALA A 156 0.32 -21.13 -19.74
N ARG A 157 0.53 -22.42 -20.11
CA ARG A 157 1.61 -22.87 -21.01
C ARG A 157 2.98 -22.26 -20.66
N VAL A 158 3.33 -22.29 -19.38
CA VAL A 158 4.61 -21.79 -18.86
C VAL A 158 5.38 -22.91 -18.18
N ASP A 159 6.71 -22.86 -18.26
CA ASP A 159 7.58 -23.73 -17.49
C ASP A 159 7.72 -23.18 -16.06
N VAL A 160 7.22 -23.93 -15.09
CA VAL A 160 7.18 -23.53 -13.68
C VAL A 160 8.58 -23.60 -13.05
N SER A 161 9.44 -24.50 -13.53
CA SER A 161 10.81 -24.68 -13.01
C SER A 161 11.68 -23.41 -13.15
N VAL A 162 11.32 -22.55 -14.11
CA VAL A 162 12.02 -21.29 -14.35
C VAL A 162 11.88 -20.33 -13.16
N TYR A 163 10.72 -20.27 -12.51
CA TYR A 163 10.44 -19.26 -11.48
C TYR A 163 10.10 -19.83 -10.10
N ALA A 164 9.82 -21.14 -9.99
CA ALA A 164 9.57 -21.81 -8.72
C ALA A 164 10.88 -22.00 -7.95
N LYS A 165 11.47 -20.89 -7.49
CA LYS A 165 12.73 -20.87 -6.74
C LYS A 165 12.58 -20.01 -5.48
N PRO A 166 12.93 -20.51 -4.27
CA PRO A 166 12.65 -19.81 -3.01
C PRO A 166 13.25 -18.40 -2.91
N GLU A 167 14.32 -18.11 -3.64
CA GLU A 167 14.95 -16.79 -3.70
C GLU A 167 14.09 -15.70 -4.36
N PHE A 168 13.08 -16.08 -5.14
CA PHE A 168 12.13 -15.13 -5.72
C PHE A 168 10.89 -15.00 -4.87
N ASN A 169 10.58 -13.80 -4.37
CA ASN A 169 9.29 -13.53 -3.74
C ASN A 169 8.13 -13.67 -4.73
N ALA A 170 6.91 -13.74 -4.20
CA ALA A 170 5.73 -13.96 -5.03
C ALA A 170 5.49 -12.89 -6.12
N GLY A 171 5.87 -11.63 -5.88
CA GLY A 171 5.77 -10.56 -6.87
C GLY A 171 6.74 -10.78 -8.04
N GLN A 172 7.96 -11.21 -7.75
CA GLN A 172 8.95 -11.56 -8.77
C GLN A 172 8.49 -12.78 -9.58
N MET A 173 8.05 -13.85 -8.89
CA MET A 173 7.48 -15.04 -9.53
C MET A 173 6.30 -14.70 -10.44
N GLU A 174 5.42 -13.79 -10.01
CA GLU A 174 4.30 -13.33 -10.82
C GLU A 174 4.79 -12.69 -12.12
N GLN A 175 5.75 -11.77 -12.07
CA GLN A 175 6.21 -11.07 -13.28
C GLN A 175 6.97 -12.00 -14.23
N ILE A 176 7.74 -12.96 -13.71
CA ILE A 176 8.40 -13.97 -14.53
C ILE A 176 7.35 -14.86 -15.21
N ARG A 177 6.38 -15.38 -14.45
CA ARG A 177 5.27 -16.19 -14.97
C ARG A 177 4.46 -15.45 -16.03
N LEU A 178 4.17 -14.16 -15.81
CA LEU A 178 3.44 -13.33 -16.77
C LEU A 178 4.24 -13.11 -18.06
N GLY A 179 5.57 -12.92 -17.96
CA GLY A 179 6.46 -12.80 -19.11
C GLY A 179 6.51 -14.08 -19.95
N LEU A 180 6.74 -15.23 -19.29
CA LEU A 180 6.70 -16.55 -19.93
C LEU A 180 5.38 -16.80 -20.67
N ARG A 181 4.25 -16.49 -20.01
CA ARG A 181 2.91 -16.66 -20.59
C ARG A 181 2.71 -15.82 -21.86
N LYS A 182 3.29 -14.63 -21.90
CA LYS A 182 3.24 -13.73 -23.05
C LYS A 182 4.35 -13.99 -24.07
N LYS A 183 5.25 -14.95 -23.80
CA LYS A 183 6.40 -15.29 -24.65
C LYS A 183 7.32 -14.10 -24.95
N ILE A 184 7.48 -13.21 -23.99
CA ILE A 184 8.48 -12.13 -24.07
C ILE A 184 9.80 -12.57 -23.46
N ASP A 185 10.89 -11.92 -23.83
CA ASP A 185 12.19 -12.16 -23.21
C ASP A 185 12.18 -11.67 -21.75
N ILE A 186 12.38 -12.61 -20.82
CA ILE A 186 12.41 -12.34 -19.38
C ILE A 186 13.82 -12.04 -18.86
N THR A 187 14.86 -12.36 -19.65
CA THR A 187 16.27 -12.26 -19.27
C THR A 187 16.64 -10.90 -18.67
N PRO A 188 16.17 -9.75 -19.21
CA PRO A 188 16.58 -8.45 -18.70
C PRO A 188 16.14 -8.16 -17.25
N TYR A 189 15.06 -8.80 -16.79
CA TYR A 189 14.51 -8.57 -15.45
C TYR A 189 14.47 -9.82 -14.58
N TYR A 190 14.92 -10.98 -15.07
CA TYR A 190 15.06 -12.22 -14.31
C TYR A 190 16.23 -12.11 -13.31
N SER A 191 16.03 -11.38 -12.22
CA SER A 191 17.06 -11.17 -11.21
C SER A 191 16.46 -10.78 -9.87
N THR A 192 17.01 -11.32 -8.78
CA THR A 192 16.57 -11.00 -7.41
C THR A 192 16.87 -9.55 -7.00
N LYS A 193 17.71 -8.82 -7.77
CA LYS A 193 18.02 -7.40 -7.54
C LYS A 193 16.85 -6.45 -7.81
N TYR A 194 15.82 -6.92 -8.53
CA TYR A 194 14.59 -6.16 -8.77
C TYR A 194 13.45 -6.74 -7.97
N ASP A 195 12.69 -5.91 -7.26
CA ASP A 195 11.43 -6.32 -6.66
C ASP A 195 10.34 -6.59 -7.72
N GLY A 196 9.19 -7.12 -7.28
CA GLY A 196 8.07 -7.44 -8.18
C GLY A 196 7.47 -6.22 -8.89
N PHE A 197 7.55 -5.02 -8.31
CA PHE A 197 7.03 -3.79 -8.91
C PHE A 197 8.01 -3.24 -9.96
N GLN A 198 9.31 -3.27 -9.71
CA GLN A 198 10.35 -2.96 -10.71
C GLN A 198 10.26 -3.94 -11.89
N MET A 199 10.20 -5.25 -11.63
CA MET A 199 10.00 -6.27 -12.67
C MET A 199 8.72 -6.02 -13.49
N LYS A 200 7.65 -5.51 -12.86
CA LYS A 200 6.39 -5.19 -13.56
C LYS A 200 6.59 -4.05 -14.56
N GLN A 201 7.38 -3.03 -14.24
CA GLN A 201 7.67 -1.94 -15.18
C GLN A 201 8.58 -2.39 -16.32
N LEU A 202 9.59 -3.22 -16.01
CA LEU A 202 10.48 -3.79 -17.04
C LEU A 202 9.71 -4.70 -17.99
N ARG A 203 8.91 -5.64 -17.46
CA ARG A 203 8.03 -6.51 -18.26
C ARG A 203 7.12 -5.69 -19.18
N LYS A 204 6.46 -4.65 -18.65
CA LYS A 204 5.56 -3.80 -19.44
C LYS A 204 6.30 -3.05 -20.55
N GLY A 205 7.50 -2.53 -20.28
CA GLY A 205 8.30 -1.87 -21.31
C GLY A 205 8.69 -2.81 -22.45
N ILE A 206 9.10 -4.04 -22.13
CA ILE A 206 9.40 -5.08 -23.14
C ILE A 206 8.13 -5.40 -23.96
N GLU A 207 6.96 -5.53 -23.31
CA GLU A 207 5.69 -5.77 -24.00
C GLU A 207 5.28 -4.66 -24.96
N GLN A 208 5.70 -3.43 -24.69
CA GLN A 208 5.45 -2.25 -25.51
C GLN A 208 6.58 -1.99 -26.51
N GLY A 209 7.66 -2.78 -26.52
CA GLY A 209 8.82 -2.57 -27.39
C GLY A 209 9.69 -1.36 -27.01
N LEU A 210 9.63 -0.91 -25.76
CA LEU A 210 10.41 0.24 -25.26
C LEU A 210 11.86 -0.17 -24.97
N ASP A 211 12.78 0.79 -25.09
CA ASP A 211 14.18 0.61 -24.69
C ASP A 211 14.32 0.61 -23.16
N ILE A 212 14.15 -0.57 -22.56
CA ILE A 212 14.26 -0.74 -21.11
C ILE A 212 15.66 -0.49 -20.57
N SER A 213 16.71 -0.46 -21.41
CA SER A 213 18.09 -0.21 -20.95
C SER A 213 18.23 1.16 -20.27
N LYS A 214 17.33 2.11 -20.60
CA LYS A 214 17.24 3.43 -19.99
C LYS A 214 16.85 3.41 -18.52
N TYR A 215 16.15 2.37 -18.06
CA TYR A 215 15.63 2.30 -16.68
C TYR A 215 15.75 0.93 -16.01
N ALA A 216 16.38 -0.06 -16.65
CA ALA A 216 16.72 -1.35 -16.06
C ALA A 216 17.88 -1.23 -15.06
N ASN A 217 17.74 -0.39 -14.05
CA ASN A 217 18.72 -0.14 -13.01
C ASN A 217 18.06 -0.31 -11.63
N PRO A 218 18.56 -1.22 -10.76
CA PRO A 218 17.95 -1.48 -9.46
C PRO A 218 17.98 -0.28 -8.51
N LYS A 219 18.77 0.77 -8.82
CA LYS A 219 18.74 2.04 -8.07
C LYS A 219 17.46 2.85 -8.29
N PHE A 220 16.70 2.59 -9.36
CA PHE A 220 15.38 3.19 -9.53
C PHE A 220 14.34 2.38 -8.80
N ASP A 221 13.50 2.99 -7.99
CA ASP A 221 12.27 2.37 -7.52
C ASP A 221 11.24 2.21 -8.66
N SER A 222 10.13 1.54 -8.36
CA SER A 222 9.09 1.26 -9.36
C SER A 222 8.33 2.49 -9.85
N TRP A 223 8.32 3.59 -9.09
CA TRP A 223 7.67 4.85 -9.44
C TRP A 223 8.56 5.68 -10.38
N GLN A 224 9.85 5.78 -10.09
CA GLN A 224 10.85 6.33 -11.01
C GLN A 224 10.83 5.58 -12.35
N MET A 225 10.86 4.24 -12.32
CA MET A 225 10.73 3.43 -13.54
C MET A 225 9.41 3.68 -14.29
N THR A 226 8.33 4.00 -13.57
CA THR A 226 7.05 4.36 -14.18
C THR A 226 7.16 5.66 -14.97
N GLN A 227 7.77 6.71 -14.40
CA GLN A 227 7.94 7.98 -15.11
C GLN A 227 8.85 7.84 -16.33
N ILE A 228 9.95 7.08 -16.23
CA ILE A 228 10.83 6.84 -17.38
C ILE A 228 10.10 6.07 -18.48
N LYS A 229 9.38 5.01 -18.12
CA LYS A 229 8.57 4.24 -19.07
C LYS A 229 7.50 5.11 -19.75
N LEU A 230 6.77 5.95 -19.01
CA LEU A 230 5.77 6.87 -19.57
C LEU A 230 6.38 7.89 -20.55
N GLY A 231 7.59 8.38 -20.29
CA GLY A 231 8.28 9.27 -21.24
C GLY A 231 8.71 8.54 -22.51
N LEU A 232 9.19 7.30 -22.40
CA LEU A 232 9.51 6.46 -23.56
C LEU A 232 8.25 6.15 -24.40
N GLU A 233 7.10 5.88 -23.77
CA GLU A 233 5.82 5.69 -24.46
C GLU A 233 5.41 6.92 -25.30
N GLN A 234 5.86 8.12 -24.90
CA GLN A 234 5.58 9.38 -25.58
C GLN A 234 6.71 9.86 -26.49
N GLY A 235 7.79 9.07 -26.64
CA GLY A 235 8.93 9.41 -27.49
C GLY A 235 9.79 10.56 -26.95
N LEU A 236 9.73 10.84 -25.63
CA LEU A 236 10.53 11.88 -24.99
C LEU A 236 12.00 11.43 -24.81
N ASP A 237 12.91 12.40 -24.74
CA ASP A 237 14.29 12.13 -24.32
C ASP A 237 14.36 11.93 -22.81
N VAL A 238 14.18 10.68 -22.40
CA VAL A 238 14.25 10.32 -20.97
C VAL A 238 15.64 10.45 -20.38
N GLY A 239 16.71 10.57 -21.17
CA GLY A 239 18.08 10.74 -20.65
C GLY A 239 18.22 12.02 -19.81
N VAL A 240 17.34 12.99 -20.03
CA VAL A 240 17.24 14.24 -19.28
C VAL A 240 16.94 13.99 -17.80
N TYR A 241 16.03 13.05 -17.49
CA TYR A 241 15.50 12.83 -16.14
C TYR A 241 15.59 11.39 -15.62
N ALA A 242 16.04 10.42 -16.42
CA ALA A 242 16.26 9.04 -15.98
C ALA A 242 17.55 8.95 -15.16
N LYS A 243 17.55 9.58 -13.98
CA LYS A 243 18.70 9.65 -13.07
C LYS A 243 18.27 9.27 -11.65
N PRO A 244 18.92 8.28 -11.00
CA PRO A 244 18.43 7.73 -9.72
C PRO A 244 18.34 8.75 -8.58
N GLU A 245 19.08 9.85 -8.68
CA GLU A 245 19.03 10.95 -7.71
C GLU A 245 17.72 11.74 -7.72
N PHE A 246 16.96 11.72 -8.83
CA PHE A 246 15.64 12.35 -8.88
C PHE A 246 14.58 11.43 -8.29
N ASN A 247 13.74 11.91 -7.38
CA ASN A 247 12.55 11.16 -6.99
C ASN A 247 11.49 11.13 -8.12
N ASP A 248 10.48 10.29 -7.98
CA ASP A 248 9.43 10.12 -8.99
C ASP A 248 8.61 11.39 -9.24
N GLY A 249 8.41 12.22 -8.21
CA GLY A 249 7.73 13.52 -8.35
C GLY A 249 8.54 14.53 -9.15
N GLU A 250 9.86 14.58 -8.97
CA GLU A 250 10.76 15.40 -9.80
C GLU A 250 10.77 14.91 -11.25
N MET A 251 10.92 13.60 -11.46
CA MET A 251 10.85 12.98 -12.79
C MET A 251 9.51 13.27 -13.47
N GLU A 252 8.40 13.26 -12.73
CA GLU A 252 7.08 13.57 -13.25
C GLU A 252 6.99 15.02 -13.76
N GLN A 253 7.47 16.00 -12.99
CA GLN A 253 7.40 17.40 -13.44
C GLN A 253 8.30 17.64 -14.66
N ILE A 254 9.49 17.03 -14.72
CA ILE A 254 10.36 17.13 -15.90
C ILE A 254 9.70 16.46 -17.11
N ARG A 255 9.14 15.26 -16.94
CA ARG A 255 8.41 14.54 -18.00
C ARG A 255 7.27 15.40 -18.55
N ILE A 256 6.37 15.91 -17.70
CA ILE A 256 5.23 16.73 -18.13
C ILE A 256 5.72 18.03 -18.80
N GLY A 257 6.82 18.62 -18.32
CA GLY A 257 7.47 19.74 -18.99
C GLY A 257 7.85 19.40 -20.42
N LEU A 258 8.59 18.30 -20.62
CA LEU A 258 9.02 17.83 -21.94
C LEU A 258 7.83 17.53 -22.86
N GLU A 259 6.74 16.98 -22.34
CA GLU A 259 5.48 16.77 -23.09
C GLU A 259 4.86 18.07 -23.60
N LYS A 260 4.99 19.14 -22.81
CA LYS A 260 4.56 20.50 -23.17
C LYS A 260 5.62 21.27 -23.97
N GLY A 261 6.75 20.64 -24.32
CA GLY A 261 7.84 21.25 -25.09
C GLY A 261 8.73 22.21 -24.30
N VAL A 262 8.73 22.15 -22.97
CA VAL A 262 9.61 22.95 -22.09
C VAL A 262 10.59 22.06 -21.31
N ASP A 263 11.83 22.50 -21.15
CA ASP A 263 12.84 21.78 -20.37
C ASP A 263 12.91 22.32 -18.94
N VAL A 264 12.49 21.48 -17.98
CA VAL A 264 12.50 21.79 -16.53
C VAL A 264 13.75 21.22 -15.85
N SER A 265 14.55 20.43 -16.54
CA SER A 265 15.64 19.65 -15.93
C SER A 265 16.74 20.51 -15.30
N SER A 266 16.94 21.74 -15.77
CA SER A 266 17.86 22.72 -15.19
C SER A 266 17.49 23.17 -13.76
N TYR A 267 16.27 22.91 -13.33
CA TYR A 267 15.75 23.23 -12.00
C TYR A 267 15.64 22.00 -11.10
N ALA A 268 15.74 20.80 -11.66
CA ALA A 268 15.80 19.58 -10.88
C ALA A 268 17.17 19.46 -10.17
N ASN A 269 17.24 18.73 -9.03
CA ASN A 269 18.45 18.59 -8.18
C ASN A 269 18.95 19.87 -7.48
N LYS A 270 18.17 20.96 -7.47
CA LYS A 270 18.51 22.20 -6.74
C LYS A 270 17.74 22.35 -5.43
N ASP A 271 17.45 21.27 -4.72
CA ASP A 271 16.63 21.25 -3.49
C ASP A 271 15.18 21.76 -3.66
N PHE A 272 14.68 21.87 -4.89
CA PHE A 272 13.27 22.17 -5.13
C PHE A 272 12.41 20.94 -4.88
N ASN A 273 11.33 21.09 -4.12
CA ASN A 273 10.34 20.04 -3.99
C ASN A 273 9.41 19.97 -5.23
N GLN A 274 8.63 18.89 -5.33
CA GLN A 274 7.69 18.65 -6.44
C GLN A 274 6.74 19.83 -6.71
N ARG A 275 6.25 20.51 -5.67
CA ARG A 275 5.33 21.66 -5.83
C ARG A 275 6.04 22.91 -6.34
N GLN A 276 7.30 23.13 -5.94
CA GLN A 276 8.09 24.23 -6.48
C GLN A 276 8.44 23.97 -7.96
N LEU A 277 8.82 22.73 -8.31
CA LEU A 277 9.03 22.33 -9.70
C LEU A 277 7.74 22.46 -10.54
N TYR A 278 6.58 22.18 -9.96
CA TYR A 278 5.29 22.42 -10.61
C TYR A 278 5.12 23.90 -10.99
N GLU A 279 5.38 24.83 -10.07
CA GLU A 279 5.26 26.27 -10.36
C GLU A 279 6.26 26.70 -11.44
N ILE A 280 7.53 26.27 -11.35
CA ILE A 280 8.54 26.58 -12.38
C ILE A 280 8.10 26.07 -13.74
N LYS A 281 7.64 24.82 -13.81
CA LYS A 281 7.15 24.20 -15.05
C LYS A 281 5.96 24.98 -15.60
N GLU A 282 4.98 25.36 -14.78
CA GLU A 282 3.84 26.17 -15.27
C GLU A 282 4.30 27.53 -15.77
N GLY A 283 5.27 28.20 -15.13
CA GLY A 283 5.76 29.47 -15.66
C GLY A 283 6.56 29.35 -16.96
N LEU A 284 7.34 28.26 -17.14
CA LEU A 284 7.99 27.98 -18.41
C LEU A 284 6.96 27.74 -19.53
N VAL A 285 5.87 27.02 -19.23
CA VAL A 285 4.76 26.77 -20.16
C VAL A 285 4.02 28.06 -20.51
N SER A 286 3.78 28.92 -19.54
CA SER A 286 3.18 30.25 -19.72
C SER A 286 4.16 31.28 -20.32
N ASN A 287 5.41 30.90 -20.60
CA ASN A 287 6.46 31.75 -21.15
C ASN A 287 6.72 33.03 -20.31
N VAL A 288 6.68 32.91 -18.97
CA VAL A 288 7.08 33.98 -18.04
C VAL A 288 8.52 33.79 -17.55
N ASP A 289 9.15 34.86 -17.07
CA ASP A 289 10.53 34.79 -16.55
C ASP A 289 10.58 34.06 -15.19
N VAL A 290 10.85 32.76 -15.25
CA VAL A 290 10.93 31.91 -14.06
C VAL A 290 12.11 32.24 -13.14
N ASN A 291 13.14 32.95 -13.63
CA ASN A 291 14.29 33.31 -12.78
C ASN A 291 13.91 34.28 -11.66
N VAL A 292 12.78 34.97 -11.79
CA VAL A 292 12.23 35.87 -10.78
C VAL A 292 11.82 35.10 -9.51
N TYR A 293 11.33 33.87 -9.63
CA TYR A 293 10.77 33.12 -8.49
C TYR A 293 11.31 31.71 -8.33
N ALA A 294 12.11 31.18 -9.25
CA ALA A 294 12.80 29.90 -9.13
C ALA A 294 13.93 29.98 -8.07
N ASN A 295 13.53 30.07 -6.80
CA ASN A 295 14.40 30.20 -5.64
C ASN A 295 13.86 29.32 -4.51
N THR A 296 14.69 28.44 -3.98
CA THR A 296 14.31 27.46 -2.94
C THR A 296 13.85 28.08 -1.63
N LYS A 297 14.18 29.35 -1.39
CA LYS A 297 13.71 30.10 -0.22
C LYS A 297 12.23 30.47 -0.30
N TYR A 298 11.63 30.46 -1.50
CA TYR A 298 10.19 30.62 -1.64
C TYR A 298 9.49 29.29 -1.41
N ASP A 299 8.41 29.31 -0.63
CA ASP A 299 7.45 28.20 -0.64
C ASP A 299 6.66 28.18 -1.97
N ASN A 300 5.96 27.07 -2.25
CA ASN A 300 5.21 26.94 -3.50
C ASN A 300 4.07 27.97 -3.65
N ASN A 301 3.51 28.48 -2.55
CA ASN A 301 2.44 29.48 -2.61
C ASN A 301 3.00 30.87 -2.94
N GLN A 302 4.18 31.22 -2.43
CA GLN A 302 4.91 32.42 -2.82
C GLN A 302 5.26 32.36 -4.32
N MET A 303 5.80 31.23 -4.78
CA MET A 303 6.08 31.02 -6.21
C MET A 303 4.81 31.14 -7.06
N PHE A 304 3.70 30.56 -6.62
CA PHE A 304 2.39 30.69 -7.30
C PHE A 304 1.98 32.15 -7.48
N TRP A 305 2.05 32.97 -6.42
CA TRP A 305 1.63 34.37 -6.51
C TRP A 305 2.56 35.20 -7.40
N ILE A 306 3.86 34.94 -7.38
CA ILE A 306 4.80 35.62 -8.28
C ILE A 306 4.55 35.19 -9.73
N ARG A 307 4.43 33.89 -10.00
CA ARG A 307 4.10 33.37 -11.34
C ARG A 307 2.80 33.97 -11.88
N SER A 308 1.72 33.91 -11.10
CA SER A 308 0.43 34.45 -11.52
C SER A 308 0.48 35.96 -11.79
N GLY A 309 1.27 36.73 -11.02
CA GLY A 309 1.45 38.16 -11.33
C GLY A 309 2.21 38.41 -12.63
N LEU A 310 3.22 37.59 -12.93
CA LEU A 310 3.92 37.64 -14.22
C LEU A 310 2.99 37.29 -15.39
N GLU A 311 2.13 36.27 -15.22
CA GLU A 311 1.13 35.87 -16.23
C GLU A 311 0.12 36.99 -16.50
N ASP A 312 -0.26 37.75 -15.48
CA ASP A 312 -1.15 38.91 -15.57
C ASP A 312 -0.42 40.20 -16.04
N GLY A 313 0.89 40.15 -16.29
CA GLY A 313 1.70 41.29 -16.73
C GLY A 313 1.94 42.37 -15.66
N LEU A 314 1.86 42.00 -14.38
CA LEU A 314 2.05 42.90 -13.25
C LEU A 314 3.53 43.09 -12.90
N ASP A 315 3.86 44.23 -12.27
CA ASP A 315 5.20 44.46 -11.71
C ASP A 315 5.39 43.67 -10.41
N VAL A 316 5.86 42.44 -10.55
CA VAL A 316 6.10 41.54 -9.42
C VAL A 316 7.31 41.94 -8.57
N SER A 317 8.17 42.85 -9.04
CA SER A 317 9.35 43.28 -8.27
C SER A 317 8.97 43.93 -6.93
N VAL A 318 7.74 44.42 -6.83
CA VAL A 318 7.16 45.02 -5.61
C VAL A 318 6.98 44.00 -4.49
N TYR A 319 6.71 42.73 -4.82
CA TYR A 319 6.39 41.70 -3.81
C TYR A 319 7.17 40.38 -3.95
N ALA A 320 7.96 40.20 -5.01
CA ALA A 320 8.88 39.07 -5.16
C ALA A 320 10.09 39.22 -4.21
N ASP A 321 9.83 39.23 -2.90
CA ASP A 321 10.80 39.20 -1.82
C ASP A 321 10.41 38.09 -0.83
N THR A 322 11.37 37.24 -0.48
CA THR A 322 11.25 36.17 0.53
C THR A 322 10.76 36.63 1.89
N LYS A 323 10.86 37.92 2.22
CA LYS A 323 10.34 38.51 3.46
C LYS A 323 8.81 38.58 3.50
N PHE A 324 8.14 38.60 2.34
CA PHE A 324 6.69 38.58 2.29
C PHE A 324 6.17 37.15 2.37
N SER A 325 5.24 36.89 3.29
CA SER A 325 4.42 35.68 3.27
C SER A 325 3.55 35.61 2.00
N SER A 326 3.10 34.41 1.64
CA SER A 326 2.16 34.22 0.53
C SER A 326 0.85 35.01 0.70
N GLY A 327 0.40 35.23 1.94
CA GLY A 327 -0.75 36.10 2.24
C GLY A 327 -0.49 37.56 1.90
N GLN A 328 0.68 38.09 2.24
CA GLN A 328 1.08 39.46 1.90
C GLN A 328 1.22 39.63 0.37
N MET A 329 1.88 38.68 -0.31
CA MET A 329 2.00 38.69 -1.77
C MET A 329 0.63 38.70 -2.48
N CYS A 330 -0.34 37.92 -1.98
CA CYS A 330 -1.71 37.91 -2.49
C CYS A 330 -2.37 39.30 -2.39
N GLN A 331 -2.20 40.01 -1.28
CA GLN A 331 -2.78 41.34 -1.12
C GLN A 331 -2.13 42.37 -2.04
N ILE A 332 -0.79 42.35 -2.14
CA ILE A 332 -0.06 43.25 -3.03
C ILE A 332 -0.46 43.01 -4.49
N LYS A 333 -0.54 41.74 -4.93
CA LYS A 333 -1.03 41.38 -6.27
C LYS A 333 -2.43 41.92 -6.54
N LYS A 334 -3.39 41.70 -5.64
CA LYS A 334 -4.76 42.22 -5.78
C LYS A 334 -4.79 43.75 -5.89
N GLY A 335 -3.94 44.45 -5.14
CA GLY A 335 -3.83 45.90 -5.27
C GLY A 335 -3.31 46.35 -6.63
N LEU A 336 -2.29 45.67 -7.16
CA LEU A 336 -1.77 45.92 -8.50
C LEU A 336 -2.84 45.67 -9.58
N GLU A 337 -3.62 44.59 -9.48
CA GLU A 337 -4.75 44.30 -10.39
C GLU A 337 -5.83 45.40 -10.38
N LYS A 338 -6.05 46.02 -9.20
CA LYS A 338 -7.02 47.11 -9.02
C LYS A 338 -6.45 48.48 -9.33
N GLY A 339 -5.15 48.58 -9.60
CA GLY A 339 -4.47 49.85 -9.89
C GLY A 339 -4.38 50.80 -8.70
N VAL A 340 -4.42 50.29 -7.46
CA VAL A 340 -4.21 51.13 -6.26
C VAL A 340 -2.72 51.29 -5.96
N ASP A 341 -2.34 52.34 -5.23
CA ASP A 341 -0.96 52.57 -4.81
C ASP A 341 -0.53 51.56 -3.73
N VAL A 342 0.08 50.47 -4.17
CA VAL A 342 0.55 49.40 -3.28
C VAL A 342 1.76 49.81 -2.44
N SER A 343 2.50 50.87 -2.81
CA SER A 343 3.69 51.32 -2.06
C SER A 343 3.36 51.74 -0.62
N VAL A 344 2.09 52.09 -0.36
CA VAL A 344 1.58 52.40 0.97
C VAL A 344 1.73 51.22 1.92
N TYR A 345 1.43 50.00 1.47
CA TYR A 345 1.32 48.82 2.31
C TYR A 345 2.18 47.63 1.90
N ALA A 346 2.85 47.63 0.74
CA ALA A 346 3.79 46.61 0.29
C ALA A 346 5.09 46.67 1.09
N LYS A 347 4.99 46.42 2.40
CA LYS A 347 6.08 46.51 3.38
C LYS A 347 5.99 45.30 4.32
N PRO A 348 7.08 44.54 4.54
CA PRO A 348 7.02 43.29 5.31
C PRO A 348 6.50 43.44 6.75
N GLU A 349 6.55 44.65 7.30
CA GLU A 349 6.08 45.00 8.64
C GLU A 349 4.56 44.91 8.79
N PHE A 350 3.80 44.98 7.69
CA PHE A 350 2.36 44.76 7.72
C PHE A 350 2.03 43.28 7.52
N ASP A 351 1.26 42.66 8.40
CA ASP A 351 0.67 41.35 8.15
C ASP A 351 -0.38 41.40 7.02
N PHE A 352 -0.81 40.23 6.55
CA PHE A 352 -1.73 40.15 5.42
C PHE A 352 -3.14 40.72 5.72
N GLU A 353 -3.57 40.75 6.98
CA GLU A 353 -4.88 41.29 7.37
C GLU A 353 -4.82 42.83 7.38
N GLN A 354 -3.72 43.40 7.90
CA GLN A 354 -3.44 44.83 7.83
C GLN A 354 -3.36 45.30 6.37
N MET A 355 -2.64 44.56 5.51
CA MET A 355 -2.57 44.85 4.07
C MET A 355 -3.96 44.79 3.41
N ASP A 356 -4.80 43.82 3.78
CA ASP A 356 -6.17 43.71 3.27
C ASP A 356 -7.01 44.95 3.62
N ALA A 357 -6.93 45.41 4.87
CA ALA A 357 -7.63 46.60 5.33
C ALA A 357 -7.20 47.85 4.56
N ILE A 358 -5.89 48.06 4.40
CA ILE A 358 -5.33 49.20 3.67
C ILE A 358 -5.72 49.13 2.18
N ARG A 359 -5.55 47.98 1.54
CA ARG A 359 -5.94 47.76 0.13
C ARG A 359 -7.41 48.10 -0.10
N LEU A 360 -8.32 47.56 0.72
CA LEU A 360 -9.75 47.83 0.56
C LEU A 360 -10.10 49.30 0.80
N GLY A 361 -9.40 49.99 1.71
CA GLY A 361 -9.59 51.43 1.88
C GLY A 361 -9.15 52.25 0.67
N LEU A 362 -8.02 51.88 0.05
CA LEU A 362 -7.57 52.50 -1.19
C LEU A 362 -8.55 52.27 -2.35
N GLU A 363 -9.09 51.05 -2.48
CA GLU A 363 -10.12 50.71 -3.48
C GLU A 363 -11.42 51.52 -3.30
N GLU A 364 -11.77 51.85 -2.05
CA GLU A 364 -12.91 52.70 -1.72
C GLU A 364 -12.60 54.21 -1.86
N GLY A 365 -11.34 54.58 -2.12
CA GLY A 365 -10.89 55.98 -2.23
C GLY A 365 -10.75 56.70 -0.88
N LEU A 366 -10.52 55.96 0.21
CA LEU A 366 -10.32 56.52 1.55
C LEU A 366 -8.88 57.02 1.75
N ASP A 367 -8.70 58.02 2.61
CA ASP A 367 -7.38 58.43 3.10
C ASP A 367 -6.85 57.40 4.12
N VAL A 368 -6.12 56.41 3.61
CA VAL A 368 -5.56 55.33 4.42
C VAL A 368 -4.39 55.77 5.30
N SER A 369 -3.80 56.95 5.09
CA SER A 369 -2.66 57.43 5.88
C SER A 369 -2.99 57.57 7.38
N VAL A 370 -4.28 57.71 7.70
CA VAL A 370 -4.83 57.77 9.05
C VAL A 370 -4.61 56.45 9.82
N TYR A 371 -4.54 55.31 9.14
CA TYR A 371 -4.47 54.00 9.77
C TYR A 371 -3.46 53.01 9.16
N ALA A 372 -2.81 53.32 8.03
CA ALA A 372 -1.75 52.51 7.44
C ALA A 372 -0.43 52.61 8.24
N LYS A 373 -0.43 52.07 9.47
CA LYS A 373 0.69 52.09 10.40
C LYS A 373 0.94 50.67 10.95
N PRO A 374 2.15 50.10 10.81
CA PRO A 374 2.41 48.70 11.18
C PRO A 374 2.07 48.37 12.63
N GLU A 375 2.24 49.34 13.52
CA GLU A 375 1.93 49.28 14.95
C GLU A 375 0.42 49.21 15.29
N LEU A 376 -0.48 49.45 14.33
CA LEU A 376 -1.92 49.32 14.54
C LEU A 376 -2.39 47.91 14.20
N THR A 377 -3.11 47.24 15.10
CA THR A 377 -3.67 45.92 14.79
C THR A 377 -4.74 46.01 13.70
N PHE A 378 -5.00 44.90 12.99
CA PHE A 378 -6.10 44.81 12.02
C PHE A 378 -7.43 45.33 12.59
N SER A 379 -7.78 44.97 13.83
CA SER A 379 -8.98 45.47 14.52
C SER A 379 -9.01 47.00 14.64
N GLN A 380 -7.88 47.62 14.99
CA GLN A 380 -7.79 49.09 15.09
C GLN A 380 -7.92 49.75 13.71
N MET A 381 -7.29 49.18 12.67
CA MET A 381 -7.43 49.63 11.29
C MET A 381 -8.88 49.52 10.81
N TYR A 382 -9.54 48.41 11.11
CA TYR A 382 -10.94 48.16 10.75
C TYR A 382 -11.88 49.24 11.32
N TYR A 383 -11.75 49.59 12.61
CA TYR A 383 -12.58 50.64 13.20
C TYR A 383 -12.31 52.01 12.56
N LYS A 384 -11.04 52.37 12.33
CA LYS A 384 -10.67 53.62 11.66
C LYS A 384 -11.20 53.69 10.23
N LYS A 385 -11.06 52.61 9.46
CA LYS A 385 -11.62 52.51 8.10
C LYS A 385 -13.13 52.73 8.13
N ARG A 386 -13.85 52.10 9.06
CA ARG A 386 -15.31 52.22 9.20
C ARG A 386 -15.76 53.65 9.55
N GLU A 387 -14.99 54.39 10.34
CA GLU A 387 -15.26 55.81 10.60
C GLU A 387 -15.13 56.64 9.31
N LEU A 388 -14.01 56.51 8.60
CA LEU A 388 -13.79 57.20 7.32
C LEU A 388 -14.85 56.86 6.27
N THR A 389 -15.28 55.60 6.23
CA THR A 389 -16.34 55.14 5.32
C THR A 389 -17.66 55.87 5.60
N LYS A 390 -18.05 56.02 6.86
CA LYS A 390 -19.28 56.73 7.23
C LYS A 390 -19.22 58.20 6.82
N ASP A 391 -18.07 58.84 6.98
CA ASP A 391 -17.92 60.25 6.65
C ASP A 391 -17.96 60.47 5.13
N LEU A 392 -17.34 59.58 4.35
CA LEU A 392 -17.44 59.57 2.88
C LEU A 392 -18.90 59.48 2.38
N TYR A 393 -19.73 58.62 3.00
CA TYR A 393 -21.14 58.49 2.62
C TYR A 393 -22.00 59.70 3.05
N LYS A 394 -21.62 60.43 4.11
CA LYS A 394 -22.29 61.68 4.49
C LYS A 394 -21.96 62.83 3.54
N GLU A 395 -20.76 62.85 2.97
CA GLU A 395 -20.34 63.91 2.04
C GLU A 395 -20.88 63.70 0.61
N ARG A 396 -21.27 62.48 0.26
CA ARG A 396 -21.81 62.12 -1.06
C ARG A 396 -23.35 62.06 -1.13
N GLY A 397 -24.04 62.15 0.00
CA GLY A 397 -25.51 62.22 0.08
C GLY A 397 -25.97 63.64 0.30
#